data_AF-A0AAV2L9F9-F1
#
_entry.id   AF-A0AAV2L9F9-F1
#
_cell.length_a   1.000
_cell.length_b   1.000
_cell.length_c   1.000
_cell.angle_alpha   90.00
_cell.angle_beta   90.00
_cell.angle_gamma   90.00
#
_symmetry.space_group_name_H-M   'P 1'
#
loop_
_entity.id
_entity.type
_entity.pdbx_description
1 polymer ?
#
loop_
_entity_poly.entity_id
_entity_poly.type
_entity_poly.pdbx_seq_one_letter_code
_entity_poly.pdbx_strand_id
1 'polypeptide(L)'
;MANNEVILQELRAFRLEIKEQLEGIKEELTRANNRLEEAEERIEKAEERILNVEEAMTELVQLNIKLEEKMVDMESRSRRENVRIYGVPESSEKDSPSMIAFVETLLREGLELDGVDISIERAHRSLGPASPRRSATLYRG
;
A
#
# COMPACT_ATOMS: atom_id res chain seq x y z
N MET A 1 -63.45 -62.91 -4.98
CA MET A 1 -63.49 -61.89 -3.92
C MET A 1 -62.11 -61.63 -3.30
N ALA A 2 -61.27 -62.66 -3.06
CA ALA A 2 -59.92 -62.51 -2.49
C ALA A 2 -58.97 -61.50 -3.21
N ASN A 3 -58.97 -61.43 -4.55
CA ASN A 3 -58.06 -60.52 -5.27
C ASN A 3 -58.32 -59.03 -5.02
N ASN A 4 -59.58 -58.60 -4.86
CA ASN A 4 -59.88 -57.18 -4.58
C ASN A 4 -59.40 -56.77 -3.19
N GLU A 5 -59.41 -57.70 -2.24
CA GLU A 5 -58.98 -57.46 -0.87
C GLU A 5 -57.44 -57.29 -0.78
N VAL A 6 -56.71 -58.13 -1.53
CA VAL A 6 -55.25 -58.00 -1.70
C VAL A 6 -54.88 -56.67 -2.35
N ILE A 7 -55.54 -56.29 -3.44
CA ILE A 7 -55.30 -55.00 -4.13
C ILE A 7 -55.54 -53.81 -3.20
N LEU A 8 -56.61 -53.84 -2.39
CA LEU A 8 -56.89 -52.79 -1.41
C LEU A 8 -55.81 -52.71 -0.32
N GLN A 9 -55.24 -53.84 0.07
CA GLN A 9 -54.19 -53.90 1.07
C GLN A 9 -52.87 -53.32 0.53
N GLU A 10 -52.50 -53.66 -0.70
CA GLU A 10 -51.32 -53.10 -1.39
C GLU A 10 -51.45 -51.59 -1.61
N LEU A 11 -52.64 -51.11 -2.03
CA LEU A 11 -52.92 -49.67 -2.18
C LEU A 11 -52.76 -48.91 -0.86
N ARG A 12 -53.20 -49.51 0.27
CA ARG A 12 -53.03 -48.91 1.59
C ARG A 12 -51.57 -48.86 2.01
N ALA A 13 -50.81 -49.93 1.74
CA ALA A 13 -49.38 -49.98 2.02
C ALA A 13 -48.62 -48.92 1.21
N PHE A 14 -48.88 -48.84 -0.10
CA PHE A 14 -48.29 -47.83 -0.98
C PHE A 14 -48.63 -46.41 -0.56
N ARG A 15 -49.88 -46.15 -0.16
CA ARG A 15 -50.29 -44.84 0.38
C ARG A 15 -49.53 -44.48 1.66
N LEU A 16 -49.25 -45.47 2.51
CA LEU A 16 -48.49 -45.26 3.74
C LEU A 16 -47.03 -44.93 3.43
N GLU A 17 -46.41 -45.67 2.52
CA GLU A 17 -45.03 -45.46 2.07
C GLU A 17 -44.85 -44.08 1.42
N ILE A 18 -45.75 -43.67 0.52
CA ILE A 18 -45.73 -42.31 -0.05
C ILE A 18 -45.82 -41.26 1.05
N LYS A 19 -46.69 -41.46 2.03
CA LYS A 19 -46.86 -40.49 3.13
C LYS A 19 -45.58 -40.35 3.95
N GLU A 20 -44.90 -41.46 4.22
CA GLU A 20 -43.63 -41.48 4.93
C GLU A 20 -42.53 -40.78 4.12
N GLN A 21 -42.41 -41.07 2.83
CA GLN A 21 -41.47 -40.39 1.94
C GLN A 21 -41.75 -38.89 1.84
N LEU A 22 -43.01 -38.48 1.73
CA LEU A 22 -43.39 -37.06 1.69
C LEU A 22 -43.04 -36.34 2.99
N GLU A 23 -43.22 -36.97 4.14
CA GLU A 23 -42.82 -36.38 5.42
C GLU A 23 -41.28 -36.26 5.50
N GLY A 24 -40.55 -37.28 5.05
CA GLY A 24 -39.09 -37.25 4.96
C GLY A 24 -38.57 -36.11 4.08
N ILE A 25 -39.15 -35.94 2.88
CA ILE A 25 -38.82 -34.83 1.97
C ILE A 25 -39.12 -33.48 2.62
N LYS A 26 -40.25 -33.35 3.31
CA LYS A 26 -40.63 -32.11 4.00
C LYS A 26 -39.66 -31.76 5.14
N GLU A 27 -39.18 -32.75 5.88
CA GLU A 27 -38.16 -32.57 6.91
C GLU A 27 -36.81 -32.15 6.32
N GLU A 28 -36.39 -32.76 5.21
CA GLU A 28 -35.18 -32.38 4.49
C GLU A 28 -35.28 -30.96 3.92
N LEU A 29 -36.42 -30.60 3.34
CA LEU A 29 -36.68 -29.27 2.83
C LEU A 29 -36.64 -28.21 3.94
N THR A 30 -37.21 -28.52 5.10
CA THR A 30 -37.16 -27.64 6.27
C THR A 30 -35.72 -27.46 6.76
N ARG A 31 -34.94 -28.54 6.83
CA ARG A 31 -33.51 -28.47 7.17
C ARG A 31 -32.70 -27.67 6.15
N ALA A 32 -33.00 -27.81 4.87
CA ALA A 32 -32.33 -27.05 3.82
C ALA A 32 -32.65 -25.56 3.91
N ASN A 33 -33.92 -25.19 4.13
CA ASN A 33 -34.33 -23.80 4.31
C ASN A 33 -33.65 -23.15 5.52
N ASN A 34 -33.60 -23.83 6.67
CA ASN A 34 -32.94 -23.28 7.86
C ASN A 34 -31.43 -23.03 7.60
N ARG A 35 -30.78 -23.93 6.87
CA ARG A 35 -29.35 -23.76 6.49
C ARG A 35 -29.14 -22.64 5.49
N LEU A 36 -30.10 -22.43 4.59
CA LEU A 36 -30.07 -21.31 3.64
C LEU A 36 -30.22 -19.98 4.38
N GLU A 37 -31.19 -19.87 5.29
CA GLU A 37 -31.41 -18.67 6.10
C GLU A 37 -30.15 -18.33 6.93
N GLU A 38 -29.52 -19.32 7.57
CA GLU A 38 -28.26 -19.10 8.30
C GLU A 38 -27.12 -18.64 7.36
N ALA A 39 -27.04 -19.21 6.16
CA ALA A 39 -26.04 -18.83 5.18
C ALA A 39 -26.26 -17.39 4.66
N GLU A 40 -27.51 -17.01 4.40
CA GLU A 40 -27.90 -15.67 3.98
C GLU A 40 -27.53 -14.64 5.05
N GLU A 41 -27.88 -14.87 6.32
CA GLU A 41 -27.49 -13.98 7.42
C GLU A 41 -25.97 -13.82 7.55
N ARG A 42 -25.22 -14.92 7.35
CA ARG A 42 -23.75 -14.88 7.42
C ARG A 42 -23.14 -14.13 6.26
N ILE A 43 -23.74 -14.22 5.07
CA ILE A 43 -23.33 -13.47 3.89
C ILE A 43 -23.59 -11.97 4.12
N GLU A 44 -24.78 -11.59 4.58
CA GLU A 44 -25.12 -10.20 4.87
C GLU A 44 -24.12 -9.57 5.87
N LYS A 45 -23.84 -10.26 6.98
CA LYS A 45 -22.85 -9.81 7.97
C LYS A 45 -21.43 -9.72 7.40
N ALA A 46 -21.08 -10.60 6.45
CA ALA A 46 -19.77 -10.56 5.80
C ALA A 46 -19.66 -9.38 4.82
N GLU A 47 -20.72 -9.13 4.05
CA GLU A 47 -20.81 -7.99 3.12
C GLU A 47 -20.71 -6.65 3.87
N GLU A 48 -21.44 -6.49 4.98
CA GLU A 48 -21.35 -5.31 5.83
C GLU A 48 -19.91 -5.08 6.33
N ARG A 49 -19.23 -6.14 6.77
CA ARG A 49 -17.84 -6.05 7.22
C ARG A 49 -16.88 -5.70 6.09
N ILE A 50 -17.11 -6.22 4.88
CA ILE A 50 -16.29 -5.89 3.71
C ILE A 50 -16.42 -4.40 3.39
N LEU A 51 -17.65 -3.88 3.32
CA LEU A 51 -17.90 -2.46 3.04
C LEU A 51 -17.20 -1.55 4.06
N ASN A 52 -17.31 -1.86 5.36
CA ASN A 52 -16.65 -1.10 6.42
C ASN A 52 -15.11 -1.12 6.29
N VAL A 53 -14.53 -2.26 5.88
CA VAL A 53 -13.08 -2.39 5.66
C VAL A 53 -12.64 -1.61 4.42
N GLU A 54 -13.41 -1.65 3.34
CA GLU A 54 -13.11 -0.90 2.11
C GLU A 54 -13.14 0.61 2.34
N GLU A 55 -14.10 1.11 3.13
CA GLU A 55 -14.19 2.52 3.53
C GLU A 55 -12.96 2.93 4.35
N ALA A 56 -12.65 2.19 5.42
CA ALA A 56 -11.48 2.47 6.25
C ALA A 56 -10.16 2.38 5.46
N MET A 57 -10.05 1.44 4.52
CA MET A 57 -8.88 1.31 3.66
C MET A 57 -8.74 2.52 2.73
N THR A 58 -9.84 3.02 2.19
CA THR A 58 -9.85 4.23 1.34
C THR A 58 -9.37 5.45 2.13
N GLU A 59 -9.86 5.62 3.36
CA GLU A 59 -9.41 6.71 4.25
C GLU A 59 -7.91 6.61 4.56
N LEU A 60 -7.42 5.41 4.88
CA LEU A 60 -6.01 5.18 5.16
C LEU A 60 -5.12 5.47 3.97
N VAL A 61 -5.53 5.08 2.76
CA VAL A 61 -4.78 5.40 1.52
C VAL A 61 -4.71 6.91 1.32
N GLN A 62 -5.83 7.63 1.48
CA GLN A 62 -5.83 9.09 1.36
C GLN A 62 -4.97 9.77 2.41
N LEU A 63 -4.97 9.28 3.66
CA LEU A 63 -4.10 9.80 4.71
C LEU A 63 -2.64 9.55 4.37
N ASN A 64 -2.30 8.37 3.86
CA ASN A 64 -0.93 8.02 3.50
C ASN A 64 -0.38 8.97 2.42
N ILE A 65 -1.16 9.21 1.35
CA ILE A 65 -0.78 10.18 0.29
C ILE A 65 -0.50 11.57 0.89
N LYS A 66 -1.38 12.06 1.78
CA LYS A 66 -1.18 13.37 2.45
C LYS A 66 0.07 13.39 3.33
N LEU A 67 0.43 12.27 3.96
CA LEU A 67 1.63 12.17 4.78
C LEU A 67 2.89 12.13 3.91
N GLU A 68 2.86 11.40 2.80
CA GLU A 68 3.96 11.38 1.82
C GLU A 68 4.22 12.79 1.26
N GLU A 69 3.18 13.52 0.85
CA GLU A 69 3.30 14.91 0.39
C GLU A 69 3.94 15.83 1.45
N LYS A 70 3.50 15.69 2.71
CA LYS A 70 4.08 16.46 3.82
C LYS A 70 5.54 16.09 4.08
N MET A 71 5.89 14.81 4.00
CA MET A 71 7.28 14.37 4.14
C MET A 71 8.17 14.95 3.04
N VAL A 72 7.71 14.92 1.80
CA VAL A 72 8.43 15.50 0.65
C VAL A 72 8.61 17.01 0.83
N ASP A 73 7.58 17.74 1.26
CA ASP A 73 7.69 19.19 1.52
C ASP A 73 8.68 19.48 2.67
N MET A 74 8.62 18.71 3.76
CA MET A 74 9.55 18.85 4.88
C MET A 74 11.01 18.57 4.46
N GLU A 75 11.25 17.50 3.70
CA GLU A 75 12.59 17.17 3.19
C GLU A 75 13.09 18.26 2.23
N SER A 76 12.21 18.74 1.35
CA SER A 76 12.52 19.81 0.40
C SER A 76 12.87 21.12 1.11
N ARG A 77 12.12 21.50 2.15
CA ARG A 77 12.43 22.68 2.98
C ARG A 77 13.73 22.50 3.77
N SER A 78 13.93 21.34 4.37
CA SER A 78 15.14 21.02 5.13
C SER A 78 16.40 21.03 4.26
N ARG A 79 16.28 20.76 2.96
CA ARG A 79 17.41 20.76 2.00
C ARG A 79 17.47 22.00 1.12
N ARG A 80 16.53 22.94 1.24
CA ARG A 80 16.42 24.10 0.36
C ARG A 80 17.68 24.96 0.34
N GLU A 81 18.34 25.06 1.48
CA GLU A 81 19.55 25.86 1.67
C GLU A 81 20.84 25.02 1.51
N ASN A 82 20.70 23.72 1.22
CA ASN A 82 21.84 22.82 1.05
C ASN A 82 22.22 22.72 -0.43
N VAL A 83 23.46 23.09 -0.74
CA VAL A 83 24.04 22.95 -2.09
C VAL A 83 25.05 21.81 -2.11
N ARG A 84 25.02 20.99 -3.18
CA ARG A 84 26.00 19.93 -3.40
C ARG A 84 26.86 20.22 -4.62
N ILE A 85 28.16 20.40 -4.39
CA ILE A 85 29.15 20.71 -5.41
C ILE A 85 29.83 19.41 -5.85
N TYR A 86 29.87 19.16 -7.16
CA TYR A 86 30.50 17.99 -7.76
C TYR A 86 31.80 18.36 -8.50
N GLY A 87 32.69 17.39 -8.69
CA GLY A 87 33.92 17.59 -9.48
C GLY A 87 35.10 18.20 -8.70
N VAL A 88 34.95 18.45 -7.40
CA VAL A 88 36.04 18.94 -6.53
C VAL A 88 37.03 17.80 -6.24
N PRO A 89 38.30 17.88 -6.70
CA PRO A 89 39.30 16.86 -6.44
C PRO A 89 39.49 16.62 -4.94
N GLU A 90 39.70 15.37 -4.53
CA GLU A 90 39.99 15.08 -3.12
C GLU A 90 41.31 15.72 -2.69
N SER A 91 41.38 16.14 -1.42
CA SER A 91 42.56 16.79 -0.83
C SER A 91 42.89 18.20 -1.35
N SER A 92 42.07 18.80 -2.22
CA SER A 92 42.27 20.18 -2.66
C SER A 92 42.10 21.21 -1.52
N GLU A 93 41.50 20.82 -0.40
CA GLU A 93 41.25 21.73 0.73
C GLU A 93 42.42 21.83 1.72
N LYS A 94 43.50 21.06 1.53
CA LYS A 94 44.60 20.96 2.51
C LYS A 94 45.29 22.29 2.79
N ASP A 95 45.33 23.17 1.80
CA ASP A 95 45.95 24.48 1.90
C ASP A 95 44.99 25.55 2.45
N SER A 96 43.72 25.21 2.68
CA SER A 96 42.72 26.11 3.24
C SER A 96 42.60 25.97 4.77
N PRO A 97 42.35 27.07 5.50
CA PRO A 97 42.27 27.04 6.95
C PRO A 97 41.04 26.30 7.49
N SER A 98 39.97 26.17 6.70
CA SER A 98 38.79 25.38 7.02
C SER A 98 38.05 24.96 5.75
N MET A 99 37.16 23.96 5.86
CA MET A 99 36.29 23.54 4.76
C MET A 99 35.36 24.67 4.29
N ILE A 100 34.90 25.53 5.21
CA ILE A 100 34.05 26.68 4.89
C ILE A 100 34.82 27.68 4.02
N ALA A 101 36.04 28.04 4.44
CA ALA A 101 36.89 28.96 3.68
C ALA A 101 37.20 28.43 2.27
N PHE A 102 37.51 27.14 2.16
CA PHE A 102 37.73 26.50 0.86
C PHE A 102 36.50 26.62 -0.07
N VAL A 103 35.31 26.30 0.45
CA VAL A 103 34.06 26.36 -0.35
C VAL A 103 33.72 27.81 -0.71
N GLU A 104 33.94 28.77 0.19
CA GLU A 104 33.71 30.18 -0.09
C GLU A 104 34.61 30.67 -1.25
N THR A 105 35.91 30.37 -1.20
CA THR A 105 36.84 30.70 -2.29
C THR A 105 36.41 30.03 -3.59
N LEU A 106 36.06 28.74 -3.55
CA LEU A 106 35.62 27.99 -4.73
C LEU A 106 34.37 28.61 -5.38
N LEU A 107 33.39 29.06 -4.58
CA LEU A 107 32.18 29.70 -5.08
C LEU A 107 32.47 31.10 -5.65
N ARG A 108 33.31 31.89 -4.98
CA ARG A 108 33.68 33.23 -5.45
C ARG A 108 34.40 33.17 -6.79
N GLU A 109 35.40 32.31 -6.90
CA GLU A 109 36.18 32.13 -8.13
C GLU A 109 35.34 31.48 -9.25
N GLY A 110 34.53 30.48 -8.92
CA GLY A 110 33.77 29.72 -9.91
C GLY A 110 32.53 30.44 -10.47
N LEU A 111 31.95 31.38 -9.71
CA LEU A 111 30.72 32.08 -10.07
C LEU A 111 30.90 33.60 -10.21
N GLU A 112 32.14 34.11 -10.09
CA GLU A 112 32.48 35.54 -10.22
C GLU A 112 31.66 36.43 -9.26
N LEU A 113 31.50 35.97 -8.01
CA LEU A 113 30.65 36.61 -6.99
C LEU A 113 31.37 37.73 -6.20
N ASP A 114 32.07 38.61 -6.90
CA ASP A 114 32.81 39.70 -6.28
C ASP A 114 31.88 40.65 -5.52
N GLY A 115 32.21 40.92 -4.25
CA GLY A 115 31.45 41.85 -3.39
C GLY A 115 30.13 41.30 -2.81
N VAL A 116 29.79 40.03 -3.07
CA VAL A 116 28.63 39.37 -2.45
C VAL A 116 29.02 38.80 -1.08
N ASP A 117 28.22 39.06 -0.05
CA ASP A 117 28.39 38.43 1.25
C ASP A 117 27.85 36.98 1.20
N ILE A 118 28.71 36.00 1.48
CA ILE A 118 28.37 34.58 1.42
C ILE A 118 28.48 34.03 2.84
N SER A 119 27.34 33.66 3.43
CA SER A 119 27.29 33.02 4.73
C SER A 119 27.07 31.52 4.59
N ILE A 120 28.03 30.74 5.08
CA ILE A 120 27.97 29.26 5.07
C ILE A 120 27.88 28.79 6.52
N GLU A 121 26.75 28.17 6.89
CA GLU A 121 26.58 27.62 8.24
C GLU A 121 27.45 26.38 8.46
N ARG A 122 27.52 25.49 7.47
CA ARG A 122 28.28 24.24 7.55
C ARG A 122 28.75 23.78 6.18
N ALA A 123 30.01 23.40 6.09
CA ALA A 123 30.59 22.76 4.91
C ALA A 123 31.27 21.45 5.28
N HIS A 124 31.03 20.40 4.49
CA HIS A 124 31.67 19.10 4.66
C HIS A 124 31.63 18.31 3.34
N ARG A 125 32.60 17.39 3.16
CA ARG A 125 32.49 16.38 2.11
C ARG A 125 31.43 15.36 2.49
N SER A 126 30.62 14.93 1.53
CA SER A 126 29.66 13.84 1.76
C SER A 126 30.42 12.54 2.08
N LEU A 127 30.01 11.84 3.14
CA LEU A 127 30.49 10.50 3.50
C LEU A 127 29.91 9.47 2.53
N GLY A 128 30.33 9.49 1.27
CA GLY A 128 30.02 8.47 0.27
C GLY A 128 31.30 7.78 -0.20
N PRO A 129 31.23 6.54 -0.69
CA PRO A 129 32.38 5.91 -1.35
C PRO A 129 32.89 6.86 -2.44
N ALA A 130 34.21 7.02 -2.52
CA ALA A 130 34.87 7.84 -3.53
C ALA A 130 34.22 7.53 -4.88
N SER A 131 33.54 8.52 -5.46
CA SER A 131 32.82 8.33 -6.72
C SER A 131 33.82 7.75 -7.72
N PRO A 132 33.59 6.53 -8.27
CA PRO A 132 34.46 6.03 -9.32
C PRO A 132 34.36 7.06 -10.42
N ARG A 133 35.51 7.61 -10.84
CA ARG A 133 35.61 8.48 -12.02
C ARG A 133 34.82 7.84 -13.16
N ARG A 134 33.58 8.28 -13.37
CA ARG A 134 32.71 7.79 -14.43
C ARG A 134 32.26 9.00 -15.22
N SER A 135 32.97 9.16 -16.34
CA SER A 135 32.46 9.58 -17.64
C SER A 135 31.19 10.42 -17.58
N ALA A 136 31.32 11.68 -17.98
CA ALA A 136 30.21 12.51 -18.42
C ALA A 136 29.29 11.72 -19.36
N THR A 137 28.17 11.21 -18.83
CA THR A 137 27.06 10.78 -19.67
C THR A 137 26.31 12.03 -20.05
N LEU A 138 26.66 12.54 -21.23
CA LEU A 138 25.97 13.60 -21.93
C LEU A 138 24.52 13.13 -22.18
N TYR A 139 23.56 13.57 -21.36
CA TYR A 139 22.16 13.53 -21.78
C TYR A 139 21.98 14.67 -22.78
N ARG A 140 22.10 14.34 -24.07
CA ARG A 140 21.59 15.19 -25.15
C ARG A 140 20.06 15.13 -25.09
N GLY A 141 19.46 16.29 -24.81
CA GLY A 141 18.21 16.67 -25.48
C GLY A 141 18.50 17.12 -26.91
#